data_AF-A0A1G0GG10-F1
#
_entry.id   AF-A0A1G0GG10-F1
#
_cell.length_a   1.000
_cell.length_b   1.000
_cell.length_c   1.000
_cell.angle_alpha   90.00
_cell.angle_beta   90.00
_cell.angle_gamma   90.00
#
_symmetry.space_group_name_H-M   'P 1'
#
loop_
_entity.id
_entity.type
_entity.pdbx_description
1 polymer ?
#
loop_
_entity_poly.entity_id
_entity_poly.type
_entity_poly.pdbx_seq_one_letter_code
_entity_poly.pdbx_strand_id
1 'polypeptide(L)'
;MFWIMMIVEVLIAFFIGTVCFDIVHYSFHKCLKSKNKWLRSIASWHNAHHRFFSSSLMIQLEFSRLNLVHHAAIEYAVQVIGTFFCYLFLQPIAITFAILIETLLFINVWLSNGRDLHHRSYTILPSYRGGPFVTADYHALHHIYPNYFFSSYIKFFDYIFGTSLPLVGKHIAMTGASGALGSQMKKLLEKEGAIVTTLKFGVDYTYQQYDQLQVPLSQADILFLCHGSKYDFAQQANCDSYIRIIELYKSAKITKLVPPEIWAVGSEIECHPCFGIKKIQIYAKSKRNYAKAGRYYFHQRDIQYRHLVHSAFISSMGPGLMSAKFAAMVTLMLLKRGFKYIPVTYTGFAYLNYFRFLIAKFRLNRTSPTYFRR
;
A
#
# COMPACT_ATOMS: atom_id res chain seq x y z
N MET A 1 -19.20 -32.69 -4.40
CA MET A 1 -18.51 -32.42 -3.13
C MET A 1 -17.01 -32.75 -3.21
N PHE A 2 -16.64 -33.97 -3.61
CA PHE A 2 -15.23 -34.38 -3.80
C PHE A 2 -14.39 -33.40 -4.63
N TRP A 3 -14.83 -33.04 -5.84
CA TRP A 3 -14.11 -32.11 -6.72
C TRP A 3 -13.89 -30.72 -6.09
N ILE A 4 -14.86 -30.22 -5.33
CA ILE A 4 -14.75 -28.92 -4.66
C ILE A 4 -13.69 -29.01 -3.56
N MET A 5 -13.72 -30.06 -2.73
CA MET A 5 -12.73 -30.30 -1.69
C MET A 5 -11.32 -30.42 -2.29
N MET A 6 -11.17 -31.18 -3.38
CA MET A 6 -9.91 -31.31 -4.10
C MET A 6 -9.39 -29.95 -4.58
N ILE A 7 -10.22 -29.10 -5.19
CA ILE A 7 -9.82 -27.75 -5.61
C ILE A 7 -9.38 -26.91 -4.40
N VAL A 8 -10.10 -26.97 -3.29
CA VAL A 8 -9.72 -26.25 -2.06
C VAL A 8 -8.37 -26.72 -1.55
N GLU A 9 -8.13 -28.03 -1.51
CA GLU A 9 -6.85 -28.60 -1.08
C GLU A 9 -5.69 -28.22 -2.01
N VAL A 10 -5.90 -28.20 -3.34
CA VAL A 10 -4.91 -27.71 -4.32
C VAL A 10 -4.54 -26.25 -4.01
N LEU A 11 -5.53 -25.40 -3.76
CA LEU A 11 -5.32 -23.99 -3.45
C LEU A 11 -4.61 -23.78 -2.11
N ILE A 12 -4.93 -24.58 -1.09
CA ILE A 12 -4.25 -24.55 0.22
C ILE A 12 -2.79 -24.99 0.05
N ALA A 13 -2.53 -26.09 -0.66
CA ALA A 13 -1.18 -26.58 -0.87
C ALA A 13 -0.31 -25.55 -1.62
N PHE A 14 -0.83 -24.98 -2.71
CA PHE A 14 -0.16 -23.91 -3.45
C PHE A 14 0.09 -22.65 -2.59
N PHE A 15 -0.88 -22.28 -1.76
CA PHE A 15 -0.74 -21.18 -0.81
C PHE A 15 0.38 -21.44 0.21
N ILE A 16 0.47 -22.65 0.76
CA ILE A 16 1.53 -23.04 1.70
C ILE A 16 2.90 -22.97 1.02
N GLY A 17 3.04 -23.52 -0.19
CA GLY A 17 4.27 -23.41 -0.97
C GLY A 17 4.70 -21.95 -1.18
N THR A 18 3.77 -21.09 -1.56
CA THR A 18 3.98 -19.64 -1.73
C THR A 18 4.48 -18.98 -0.43
N VAL A 19 3.86 -19.29 0.72
CA VAL A 19 4.26 -18.73 2.02
C VAL A 19 5.65 -19.23 2.44
N CYS A 20 5.96 -20.51 2.22
CA CYS A 20 7.29 -21.06 2.45
C CYS A 20 8.35 -20.31 1.64
N PHE A 21 8.09 -20.07 0.36
CA PHE A 21 8.94 -19.26 -0.49
C PHE A 21 9.13 -17.84 0.09
N ASP A 22 8.06 -17.13 0.44
CA ASP A 22 8.12 -15.76 0.96
C ASP A 22 8.99 -15.67 2.24
N ILE A 23 8.91 -16.67 3.12
CA ILE A 23 9.72 -16.77 4.35
C ILE A 23 11.21 -16.91 4.01
N VAL A 24 11.56 -17.80 3.06
CA VAL A 24 12.95 -17.99 2.63
C VAL A 24 13.47 -16.73 1.93
N HIS A 25 12.66 -16.12 1.07
CA HIS A 25 12.98 -14.88 0.39
C HIS A 25 13.30 -13.74 1.39
N TYR A 26 12.43 -13.52 2.38
CA TYR A 26 12.69 -12.58 3.46
C TYR A 26 13.98 -12.91 4.22
N SER A 27 14.21 -14.19 4.50
CA SER A 27 15.39 -14.67 5.22
C SER A 27 16.68 -14.39 4.44
N PHE A 28 16.68 -14.58 3.11
CA PHE A 28 17.82 -14.23 2.26
C PHE A 28 18.15 -12.74 2.35
N HIS A 29 17.18 -11.83 2.30
CA HIS A 29 17.44 -10.40 2.48
C HIS A 29 18.05 -10.06 3.84
N LYS A 30 17.64 -10.75 4.91
CA LYS A 30 18.28 -10.61 6.23
C LYS A 30 19.69 -11.17 6.26
N CYS A 31 19.91 -12.33 5.64
CA CYS A 31 21.20 -12.99 5.56
C CYS A 31 22.22 -12.18 4.74
N LEU A 32 21.81 -11.44 3.71
CA LEU A 32 22.69 -10.52 2.96
C LEU A 32 23.36 -9.47 3.86
N LYS A 33 22.69 -9.06 4.94
CA LYS A 33 23.21 -8.09 5.93
C LYS A 33 23.89 -8.75 7.13
N SER A 34 23.94 -10.09 7.18
CA SER A 34 24.52 -10.83 8.29
C SER A 34 26.03 -10.62 8.39
N LYS A 35 26.59 -10.68 9.60
CA LYS A 35 28.05 -10.69 9.81
C LYS A 35 28.69 -12.02 9.39
N ASN A 36 27.93 -13.11 9.30
CA ASN A 36 28.43 -14.43 8.89
C ASN A 36 28.63 -14.51 7.36
N LYS A 37 29.86 -14.83 6.92
CA LYS A 37 30.22 -14.96 5.50
C LYS A 37 29.43 -16.05 4.77
N TRP A 38 29.17 -17.18 5.43
CA TRP A 38 28.43 -18.30 4.83
C TRP A 38 26.98 -17.93 4.52
N LEU A 39 26.29 -17.30 5.49
CA LEU A 39 24.92 -16.83 5.29
C LEU A 39 24.84 -15.78 4.18
N ARG A 40 25.80 -14.85 4.11
CA ARG A 40 25.87 -13.89 3.00
C ARG A 40 26.12 -14.57 1.66
N SER A 41 26.97 -15.58 1.61
CA SER A 41 27.30 -16.30 0.38
C SER A 41 26.07 -17.00 -0.20
N ILE A 42 25.32 -17.73 0.64
CA ILE A 42 24.09 -18.41 0.20
C ILE A 42 23.05 -17.37 -0.26
N ALA A 43 22.83 -16.32 0.55
CA ALA A 43 21.86 -15.30 0.21
C ALA A 43 22.25 -14.46 -1.03
N SER A 44 23.55 -14.43 -1.39
CA SER A 44 24.03 -13.70 -2.57
C SER A 44 23.47 -14.24 -3.88
N TRP A 45 23.01 -15.48 -3.90
CA TRP A 45 22.32 -16.08 -5.04
C TRP A 45 21.06 -15.30 -5.41
N HIS A 46 20.35 -14.76 -4.41
CA HIS A 46 19.20 -13.90 -4.65
C HIS A 46 19.57 -12.57 -5.34
N ASN A 47 20.82 -12.11 -5.25
CA ASN A 47 21.24 -10.92 -6.00
C ASN A 47 21.24 -11.15 -7.52
N ALA A 48 21.29 -12.40 -8.00
CA ALA A 48 21.15 -12.69 -9.42
C ALA A 48 19.82 -12.15 -9.98
N HIS A 49 18.76 -12.24 -9.18
CA HIS A 49 17.44 -11.72 -9.51
C HIS A 49 17.40 -10.19 -9.54
N HIS A 50 17.96 -9.52 -8.53
CA HIS A 50 18.08 -8.05 -8.49
C HIS A 50 19.03 -7.47 -9.55
N ARG A 51 19.91 -8.30 -10.14
CA ARG A 51 20.71 -7.92 -11.31
C ARG A 51 19.93 -8.10 -12.60
N PHE A 52 19.21 -9.22 -12.73
CA PHE A 52 18.35 -9.50 -13.88
C PHE A 52 17.20 -8.50 -14.02
N PHE A 53 16.57 -8.11 -12.92
CA PHE A 53 15.62 -7.02 -12.88
C PHE A 53 16.12 -6.01 -11.85
N SER A 54 16.61 -4.86 -12.31
CA SER A 54 17.28 -3.90 -11.44
C SER A 54 16.32 -2.92 -10.78
N SER A 55 16.82 -2.16 -9.81
CA SER A 55 16.09 -1.05 -9.17
C SER A 55 15.71 0.08 -10.12
N SER A 56 16.34 0.15 -11.31
CA SER A 56 15.93 1.01 -12.43
C SER A 56 14.74 0.45 -13.23
N LEU A 57 14.20 -0.70 -12.82
CA LEU A 57 13.08 -1.40 -13.45
C LEU A 57 13.32 -1.80 -14.90
N MET A 58 14.57 -2.14 -15.24
CA MET A 58 14.96 -2.64 -16.55
C MET A 58 15.40 -4.10 -16.46
N ILE A 59 15.03 -4.90 -17.46
CA ILE A 59 15.43 -6.31 -17.53
C ILE A 59 16.77 -6.42 -18.25
N GLN A 60 17.76 -7.02 -17.58
CA GLN A 60 19.13 -7.20 -18.05
C GLN A 60 19.32 -8.65 -18.48
N LEU A 61 19.13 -8.91 -19.78
CA LEU A 61 19.13 -10.28 -20.33
C LEU A 61 20.46 -11.02 -20.18
N GLU A 62 21.58 -10.29 -20.05
CA GLU A 62 22.90 -10.86 -19.75
C GLU A 62 22.93 -11.67 -18.44
N PHE A 63 22.07 -11.33 -17.46
CA PHE A 63 21.95 -12.06 -16.21
C PHE A 63 20.88 -13.16 -16.22
N SER A 64 20.23 -13.43 -17.36
CA SER A 64 19.13 -14.39 -17.46
C SER A 64 19.52 -15.79 -16.96
N ARG A 65 20.66 -16.32 -17.42
CA ARG A 65 21.13 -17.65 -16.99
C ARG A 65 21.44 -17.70 -15.50
N LEU A 66 22.04 -16.64 -14.96
CA LEU A 66 22.34 -16.53 -13.53
C LEU A 66 21.05 -16.51 -12.70
N ASN A 67 20.05 -15.73 -13.13
CA ASN A 67 18.72 -15.68 -12.52
C ASN A 67 18.01 -17.04 -12.58
N LEU A 68 18.05 -17.73 -13.72
CA LEU A 68 17.40 -19.04 -13.85
C LEU A 68 18.00 -20.08 -12.88
N VAL A 69 19.32 -20.16 -12.81
CA VAL A 69 20.03 -21.21 -12.04
C VAL A 69 20.08 -20.88 -10.55
N HIS A 70 20.42 -19.64 -10.18
CA HIS A 70 20.65 -19.26 -8.78
C HIS A 70 19.44 -18.64 -8.10
N HIS A 71 18.41 -18.28 -8.84
CA HIS A 71 17.17 -17.78 -8.27
C HIS A 71 16.02 -18.71 -8.61
N ALA A 72 15.50 -18.67 -9.82
CA ALA A 72 14.23 -19.32 -10.19
C ALA A 72 14.19 -20.82 -9.85
N ALA A 73 15.27 -21.56 -10.11
CA ALA A 73 15.35 -22.99 -9.75
C ALA A 73 15.29 -23.23 -8.22
N ILE A 74 15.89 -22.33 -7.43
CA ILE A 74 15.87 -22.41 -5.97
C ILE A 74 14.50 -22.01 -5.44
N GLU A 75 13.88 -20.97 -5.99
CA GLU A 75 12.51 -20.57 -5.62
C GLU A 75 11.55 -21.74 -5.85
N TYR A 76 11.61 -22.34 -7.04
CA TYR A 76 10.82 -23.51 -7.40
C TYR A 76 11.07 -24.68 -6.44
N ALA A 77 12.33 -25.00 -6.13
CA ALA A 77 12.65 -26.07 -5.19
C ALA A 77 12.08 -25.81 -3.78
N VAL A 78 12.23 -24.59 -3.26
CA VAL A 78 11.67 -24.20 -1.95
C VAL A 78 10.15 -24.30 -1.95
N GLN A 79 9.52 -23.83 -3.03
CA GLN A 79 8.07 -23.86 -3.18
C GLN A 79 7.56 -25.31 -3.20
N VAL A 80 8.14 -26.17 -4.03
CA VAL A 80 7.79 -27.60 -4.12
C VAL A 80 8.03 -28.31 -2.80
N ILE A 81 9.13 -28.04 -2.09
CA ILE A 81 9.38 -28.62 -0.76
C ILE A 81 8.29 -28.18 0.23
N GLY A 82 7.92 -26.90 0.25
CA GLY A 82 6.82 -26.39 1.08
C GLY A 82 5.49 -27.09 0.77
N THR A 83 5.17 -27.22 -0.51
CA THR A 83 3.97 -27.90 -1.00
C THR A 83 4.01 -29.40 -0.67
N PHE A 84 5.17 -30.04 -0.75
CA PHE A 84 5.36 -31.47 -0.45
C PHE A 84 5.01 -31.82 1.01
N PHE A 85 5.30 -30.94 1.98
CA PHE A 85 4.89 -31.18 3.38
C PHE A 85 3.37 -31.31 3.56
N CYS A 86 2.57 -30.86 2.60
CA CYS A 86 1.12 -31.03 2.64
C CYS A 86 0.68 -32.50 2.46
N TYR A 87 1.54 -33.42 1.96
CA TYR A 87 1.23 -34.86 1.85
C TYR A 87 0.92 -35.51 3.20
N LEU A 88 1.32 -34.88 4.30
CA LEU A 88 1.00 -35.32 5.65
C LEU A 88 -0.46 -35.07 6.05
N PHE A 89 -1.16 -34.16 5.38
CA PHE A 89 -2.46 -33.65 5.84
C PHE A 89 -3.55 -33.59 4.76
N LEU A 90 -3.18 -33.49 3.47
CA LEU A 90 -4.12 -33.30 2.35
C LEU A 90 -4.08 -34.50 1.38
N GLN A 91 -5.06 -34.58 0.47
CA GLN A 91 -5.14 -35.69 -0.47
C GLN A 91 -3.94 -35.69 -1.43
N PRO A 92 -3.29 -36.86 -1.65
CA PRO A 92 -2.11 -36.95 -2.52
C PRO A 92 -2.33 -36.38 -3.92
N ILE A 93 -3.51 -36.62 -4.50
CA ILE A 93 -3.83 -36.13 -5.84
C ILE A 93 -3.90 -34.60 -5.91
N ALA A 94 -4.42 -33.94 -4.86
CA ALA A 94 -4.50 -32.49 -4.81
C ALA A 94 -3.10 -31.85 -4.76
N ILE A 95 -2.20 -32.46 -3.99
CA ILE A 95 -0.83 -31.97 -3.86
C ILE A 95 -0.05 -32.19 -5.15
N THR A 96 -0.22 -33.34 -5.80
CA THR A 96 0.37 -33.59 -7.13
C THR A 96 -0.10 -32.54 -8.14
N PHE A 97 -1.37 -32.14 -8.12
CA PHE A 97 -1.87 -31.06 -8.97
C PHE A 97 -1.27 -29.69 -8.61
N ALA A 98 -1.10 -29.37 -7.32
CA ALA A 98 -0.44 -28.14 -6.90
C ALA A 98 1.01 -28.07 -7.39
N ILE A 99 1.79 -29.15 -7.20
CA ILE A 99 3.16 -29.26 -7.71
C ILE A 99 3.19 -29.19 -9.25
N LEU A 100 2.22 -29.78 -9.93
CA LEU A 100 2.11 -29.66 -11.40
C LEU A 100 1.92 -28.20 -11.82
N ILE A 101 1.06 -27.44 -11.15
CA ILE A 101 0.85 -26.01 -11.41
C ILE A 101 2.17 -25.24 -11.20
N GLU A 102 2.86 -25.49 -10.09
CA GLU A 102 4.15 -24.85 -9.78
C GLU A 102 5.22 -25.18 -10.84
N THR A 103 5.29 -26.45 -11.25
CA THR A 103 6.17 -26.92 -12.32
C THR A 103 5.87 -26.20 -13.64
N LEU A 104 4.59 -26.06 -14.01
CA LEU A 104 4.20 -25.37 -15.24
C LEU A 104 4.55 -23.87 -15.20
N LEU A 105 4.39 -23.23 -14.05
CA LEU A 105 4.83 -21.84 -13.85
C LEU A 105 6.36 -21.72 -13.98
N PHE A 106 7.12 -22.62 -13.37
CA PHE A 106 8.58 -22.64 -13.49
C PHE A 106 9.05 -22.89 -14.93
N ILE A 107 8.43 -23.83 -15.64
CA ILE A 107 8.71 -24.07 -17.07
C ILE A 107 8.44 -22.80 -17.88
N ASN A 108 7.36 -22.08 -17.59
CA ASN A 108 7.07 -20.81 -18.26
C ASN A 108 8.18 -19.77 -18.03
N VAL A 109 8.70 -19.67 -16.79
CA VAL A 109 9.85 -18.79 -16.48
C VAL A 109 11.08 -19.19 -17.27
N TRP A 110 11.36 -20.49 -17.39
CA TRP A 110 12.49 -21.01 -18.17
C TRP A 110 12.36 -20.66 -19.65
N LEU A 111 11.21 -20.96 -20.26
CA LEU A 111 10.92 -20.65 -21.66
C LEU A 111 10.93 -19.13 -21.94
N SER A 112 10.67 -18.32 -20.92
CA SER A 112 10.66 -16.85 -20.98
C SER A 112 12.01 -16.22 -20.60
N ASN A 113 13.12 -16.97 -20.65
CA ASN A 113 14.47 -16.49 -20.32
C ASN A 113 14.55 -15.85 -18.92
N GLY A 114 13.90 -16.45 -17.92
CA GLY A 114 13.92 -15.99 -16.54
C GLY A 114 12.89 -14.91 -16.20
N ARG A 115 12.01 -14.54 -17.16
CA ARG A 115 10.90 -13.61 -16.92
C ARG A 115 9.69 -14.39 -16.43
N ASP A 116 9.17 -14.03 -15.26
CA ASP A 116 7.84 -14.46 -14.82
C ASP A 116 6.75 -13.42 -15.19
N LEU A 117 5.51 -13.72 -14.81
CA LEU A 117 4.33 -12.86 -15.01
C LEU A 117 4.40 -11.49 -14.30
N HIS A 118 5.35 -11.32 -13.38
CA HIS A 118 5.55 -10.13 -12.57
C HIS A 118 6.78 -9.32 -12.99
N HIS A 119 7.63 -9.83 -13.88
CA HIS A 119 8.73 -9.09 -14.50
C HIS A 119 8.24 -8.25 -15.67
N ARG A 120 8.13 -6.93 -15.45
CA ARG A 120 7.81 -5.96 -16.49
C ARG A 120 8.74 -4.77 -16.36
N SER A 121 9.28 -4.30 -17.48
CA SER A 121 10.08 -3.07 -17.48
C SER A 121 9.20 -1.82 -17.39
N TYR A 122 9.69 -0.80 -16.68
CA TYR A 122 8.98 0.46 -16.48
C TYR A 122 9.90 1.65 -16.69
N THR A 123 9.40 2.67 -17.37
CA THR A 123 10.00 4.01 -17.35
C THR A 123 9.50 4.81 -16.14
N ILE A 124 8.21 4.67 -15.83
CA ILE A 124 7.55 5.18 -14.63
C ILE A 124 6.65 4.07 -14.11
N LEU A 125 6.78 3.73 -12.84
CA LEU A 125 5.95 2.74 -12.19
C LEU A 125 4.55 3.31 -11.95
N PRO A 126 3.46 2.64 -12.35
CA PRO A 126 2.13 3.08 -11.97
C PRO A 126 1.83 2.70 -10.50
N SER A 127 0.86 3.39 -9.88
CA SER A 127 0.32 2.97 -8.59
C SER A 127 -0.15 1.52 -8.66
N TYR A 128 0.29 0.71 -7.68
CA TYR A 128 -0.09 -0.70 -7.62
C TYR A 128 -1.58 -0.81 -7.28
N ARG A 129 -2.22 -1.78 -7.93
CA ARG A 129 -3.61 -2.12 -7.64
C ARG A 129 -3.63 -2.87 -6.31
N GLY A 130 -4.35 -2.34 -5.32
CA GLY A 130 -4.54 -3.01 -4.02
C GLY A 130 -5.16 -4.41 -4.19
N GLY A 131 -5.36 -5.13 -3.09
CA GLY A 131 -5.92 -6.49 -3.11
C GLY A 131 -4.87 -7.57 -2.79
N PRO A 132 -5.30 -8.83 -2.64
CA PRO A 132 -4.49 -9.88 -2.02
C PRO A 132 -3.39 -10.44 -2.92
N PHE A 133 -3.51 -10.33 -4.24
CA PHE A 133 -2.55 -10.88 -5.19
C PHE A 133 -1.42 -9.91 -5.51
N VAL A 134 -0.22 -10.45 -5.65
CA VAL A 134 0.95 -9.76 -6.15
C VAL A 134 0.76 -9.45 -7.64
N THR A 135 1.25 -8.30 -8.05
CA THR A 135 1.17 -7.81 -9.43
C THR A 135 2.56 -7.41 -9.87
N ALA A 136 2.79 -7.26 -11.16
CA ALA A 136 4.08 -6.75 -11.66
C ALA A 136 4.43 -5.38 -11.04
N ASP A 137 3.44 -4.52 -10.79
CA ASP A 137 3.64 -3.22 -10.14
C ASP A 137 4.13 -3.38 -8.68
N TYR A 138 3.63 -4.41 -7.97
CA TYR A 138 4.03 -4.72 -6.60
C TYR A 138 5.44 -5.31 -6.53
N HIS A 139 5.74 -6.26 -7.42
CA HIS A 139 7.07 -6.87 -7.52
C HIS A 139 8.13 -5.82 -7.86
N ALA A 140 7.83 -4.89 -8.75
CA ALA A 140 8.73 -3.76 -9.04
C ALA A 140 9.05 -2.90 -7.80
N LEU A 141 8.11 -2.74 -6.85
CA LEU A 141 8.40 -2.04 -5.59
C LEU A 141 9.41 -2.78 -4.72
N HIS A 142 9.43 -4.12 -4.75
CA HIS A 142 10.46 -4.91 -4.10
C HIS A 142 11.85 -4.58 -4.67
N HIS A 143 11.98 -4.49 -5.98
CA HIS A 143 13.25 -4.15 -6.63
C HIS A 143 13.74 -2.72 -6.34
N ILE A 144 12.81 -1.77 -6.17
CA ILE A 144 13.16 -0.40 -5.75
C ILE A 144 13.49 -0.35 -4.25
N TYR A 145 12.77 -1.14 -3.43
CA TYR A 145 12.91 -1.18 -1.99
C TYR A 145 13.18 -2.62 -1.50
N PRO A 146 14.39 -3.19 -1.69
CA PRO A 146 14.65 -4.64 -1.48
C PRO A 146 14.39 -5.16 -0.07
N ASN A 147 14.29 -4.27 0.91
CA ASN A 147 13.99 -4.64 2.30
C ASN A 147 12.48 -4.62 2.62
N TYR A 148 11.63 -4.53 1.61
CA TYR A 148 10.18 -4.37 1.68
C TYR A 148 9.53 -5.16 0.54
N PHE A 149 8.21 -5.42 0.64
CA PHE A 149 7.42 -6.10 -0.38
C PHE A 149 7.93 -7.51 -0.72
N PHE A 150 7.88 -8.45 0.22
CA PHE A 150 8.53 -9.77 0.06
C PHE A 150 7.68 -10.83 -0.64
N SER A 151 6.36 -10.64 -0.70
CA SER A 151 5.46 -11.65 -1.23
C SER A 151 5.59 -11.88 -2.73
N SER A 152 5.50 -13.16 -3.12
CA SER A 152 5.61 -13.67 -4.50
C SER A 152 4.28 -13.66 -5.28
N TYR A 153 3.28 -14.40 -4.82
CA TYR A 153 1.97 -14.52 -5.50
C TYR A 153 0.83 -13.90 -4.68
N ILE A 154 0.85 -14.08 -3.36
CA ILE A 154 -0.19 -13.61 -2.45
C ILE A 154 0.50 -12.80 -1.35
N LYS A 155 0.02 -11.58 -1.09
CA LYS A 155 0.60 -10.62 -0.13
C LYS A 155 0.46 -11.02 1.34
N PHE A 156 0.22 -12.30 1.62
CA PHE A 156 -0.08 -12.78 2.97
C PHE A 156 1.09 -12.52 3.92
N PHE A 157 2.32 -12.80 3.50
CA PHE A 157 3.51 -12.53 4.30
C PHE A 157 3.57 -11.04 4.69
N ASP A 158 3.47 -10.14 3.72
CA ASP A 158 3.52 -8.71 3.99
C ASP A 158 2.31 -8.20 4.80
N TYR A 159 1.14 -8.83 4.69
CA TYR A 159 -0.02 -8.54 5.53
C TYR A 159 0.18 -8.96 6.99
N ILE A 160 0.92 -10.03 7.26
CA ILE A 160 1.23 -10.44 8.62
C ILE A 160 2.32 -9.55 9.22
N PHE A 161 3.42 -9.36 8.48
CA PHE A 161 4.63 -8.70 9.00
C PHE A 161 4.67 -7.17 8.80
N GLY A 162 3.81 -6.62 7.95
CA GLY A 162 3.73 -5.17 7.72
C GLY A 162 4.97 -4.62 7.00
N THR A 163 5.37 -5.25 5.90
CA THR A 163 6.57 -4.95 5.12
C THR A 163 6.29 -4.24 3.79
N SER A 164 5.06 -3.73 3.57
CA SER A 164 4.66 -3.04 2.33
C SER A 164 4.76 -1.52 2.38
N LEU A 165 5.54 -0.96 3.30
CA LEU A 165 5.75 0.49 3.40
C LEU A 165 7.15 0.85 3.89
N PRO A 166 8.05 1.32 3.02
CA PRO A 166 9.34 1.86 3.42
C PRO A 166 9.15 3.22 4.08
N LEU A 167 9.52 3.37 5.35
CA LEU A 167 9.41 4.63 6.11
C LEU A 167 10.76 5.23 6.49
N VAL A 168 11.80 4.40 6.65
CA VAL A 168 13.12 4.87 7.07
C VAL A 168 13.68 5.86 6.05
N GLY A 169 13.99 7.08 6.51
CA GLY A 169 14.51 8.16 5.69
C GLY A 169 13.49 8.83 4.77
N LYS A 170 12.19 8.44 4.81
CA LYS A 170 11.16 9.07 3.99
C LYS A 170 10.78 10.44 4.53
N HIS A 171 10.69 11.43 3.64
CA HIS A 171 10.19 12.76 3.98
C HIS A 171 8.67 12.79 3.90
N ILE A 172 8.00 13.19 4.98
CA ILE A 172 6.53 13.22 5.05
C ILE A 172 6.08 14.67 5.30
N ALA A 173 5.39 15.27 4.34
CA ALA A 173 4.72 16.56 4.55
C ALA A 173 3.34 16.33 5.18
N MET A 174 3.09 16.92 6.34
CA MET A 174 1.91 16.61 7.15
C MET A 174 1.13 17.84 7.59
N THR A 175 -0.14 17.92 7.21
CA THR A 175 -1.08 18.92 7.76
C THR A 175 -1.76 18.40 9.02
N GLY A 176 -2.21 19.31 9.91
CA GLY A 176 -2.96 18.91 11.10
C GLY A 176 -2.11 18.18 12.16
N ALA A 177 -0.79 18.34 12.14
CA ALA A 177 0.14 17.66 13.03
C ALA A 177 -0.04 18.01 14.52
N SER A 178 -0.67 19.15 14.84
CA SER A 178 -1.02 19.54 16.22
C SER A 178 -2.33 18.89 16.72
N GLY A 179 -3.11 18.27 15.84
CA GLY A 179 -4.35 17.59 16.21
C GLY A 179 -4.11 16.30 17.01
N ALA A 180 -5.16 15.76 17.61
CA ALA A 180 -5.06 14.54 18.43
C ALA A 180 -4.51 13.35 17.64
N LEU A 181 -5.06 13.04 16.46
CA LEU A 181 -4.51 12.00 15.57
C LEU A 181 -3.15 12.40 15.01
N GLY A 182 -3.02 13.65 14.57
CA GLY A 182 -1.84 14.13 13.86
C GLY A 182 -0.57 14.07 14.71
N SER A 183 -0.65 14.48 15.98
CA SER A 183 0.47 14.46 16.92
C SER A 183 0.95 13.04 17.23
N GLN A 184 0.01 12.10 17.39
CA GLN A 184 0.34 10.69 17.62
C GLN A 184 0.94 10.04 16.37
N MET A 185 0.39 10.32 15.19
CA MET A 185 0.96 9.85 13.93
C MET A 185 2.36 10.40 13.69
N LYS A 186 2.59 11.70 13.91
CA LYS A 186 3.93 12.31 13.80
C LYS A 186 4.94 11.54 14.65
N LYS A 187 4.63 11.35 15.95
CA LYS A 187 5.48 10.61 16.88
C LYS A 187 5.77 9.18 16.41
N LEU A 188 4.77 8.46 15.90
CA LEU A 188 4.94 7.09 15.40
C LEU A 188 5.78 7.05 14.11
N LEU A 189 5.56 7.98 13.19
CA LEU A 189 6.31 8.06 11.93
C LEU A 189 7.79 8.39 12.17
N GLU A 190 8.08 9.35 13.04
CA GLU A 190 9.45 9.69 13.45
C GLU A 190 10.13 8.51 14.16
N LYS A 191 9.39 7.76 14.98
CA LYS A 191 9.89 6.52 15.61
C LYS A 191 10.25 5.44 14.58
N GLU A 192 9.55 5.36 13.45
CA GLU A 192 9.86 4.45 12.35
C GLU A 192 10.99 4.99 11.43
N GLY A 193 11.59 6.13 11.78
CA GLY A 193 12.72 6.73 11.06
C GLY A 193 12.33 7.63 9.90
N ALA A 194 11.06 8.04 9.79
CA ALA A 194 10.62 9.04 8.81
C ALA A 194 10.94 10.46 9.29
N ILE A 195 11.10 11.39 8.35
CA ILE A 195 11.36 12.82 8.61
C ILE A 195 10.06 13.58 8.34
N VAL A 196 9.40 14.08 9.40
CA VAL A 196 8.09 14.73 9.28
C VAL A 196 8.22 16.24 9.23
N THR A 197 7.83 16.84 8.10
CA THR A 197 7.68 18.29 7.92
C THR A 197 6.23 18.69 8.14
N THR A 198 5.95 19.53 9.12
CA THR A 198 4.58 19.94 9.46
C THR A 198 4.16 21.16 8.64
N LEU A 199 2.96 21.11 8.06
CA LEU A 199 2.32 22.20 7.33
C LEU A 199 1.17 22.76 8.16
N LYS A 200 1.35 23.95 8.73
CA LYS A 200 0.45 24.59 9.68
C LYS A 200 -0.41 25.64 8.99
N PHE A 201 -1.73 25.47 9.10
CA PHE A 201 -2.69 26.46 8.65
C PHE A 201 -2.53 27.78 9.42
N GLY A 202 -2.61 28.91 8.70
CA GLY A 202 -2.37 30.26 9.23
C GLY A 202 -0.90 30.65 9.36
N VAL A 203 0.03 29.73 9.08
CA VAL A 203 1.47 30.01 9.03
C VAL A 203 2.02 29.69 7.65
N ASP A 204 1.94 28.42 7.24
CA ASP A 204 2.49 27.94 5.96
C ASP A 204 1.48 28.03 4.81
N TYR A 205 0.18 28.06 5.13
CA TYR A 205 -0.88 28.23 4.14
C TYR A 205 -2.17 28.77 4.75
N THR A 206 -2.98 29.40 3.90
CA THR A 206 -4.37 29.79 4.20
C THR A 206 -5.29 29.22 3.12
N TYR A 207 -6.60 29.48 3.19
CA TYR A 207 -7.52 29.04 2.12
C TYR A 207 -7.32 29.81 0.80
N GLN A 208 -6.60 30.92 0.84
CA GLN A 208 -6.35 31.79 -0.30
C GLN A 208 -4.91 31.67 -0.82
N GLN A 209 -3.97 31.24 0.02
CA GLN A 209 -2.54 31.23 -0.29
C GLN A 209 -1.92 29.87 0.03
N TYR A 210 -1.34 29.25 -0.99
CA TYR A 210 -0.69 27.93 -0.90
C TYR A 210 0.74 27.92 -1.44
N ASP A 211 1.26 29.05 -1.90
CA ASP A 211 2.52 29.12 -2.67
C ASP A 211 3.73 28.66 -1.86
N GLN A 212 3.71 28.93 -0.55
CA GLN A 212 4.76 28.48 0.38
C GLN A 212 4.83 26.95 0.52
N LEU A 213 3.80 26.21 0.09
CA LEU A 213 3.80 24.75 0.14
C LEU A 213 4.63 24.12 -0.99
N GLN A 214 5.01 24.86 -2.04
CA GLN A 214 5.72 24.28 -3.20
C GLN A 214 7.01 23.55 -2.80
N VAL A 215 7.87 24.22 -2.01
CA VAL A 215 9.15 23.65 -1.56
C VAL A 215 8.95 22.40 -0.71
N PRO A 216 8.22 22.41 0.42
CA PRO A 216 8.07 21.22 1.25
C PRO A 216 7.36 20.07 0.50
N LEU A 217 6.40 20.37 -0.39
CA LEU A 217 5.73 19.34 -1.20
C LEU A 217 6.67 18.72 -2.24
N SER A 218 7.57 19.50 -2.84
CA SER A 218 8.56 18.99 -3.79
C SER A 218 9.59 18.03 -3.15
N GLN A 219 9.87 18.21 -1.85
CA GLN A 219 10.82 17.40 -1.09
C GLN A 219 10.17 16.16 -0.47
N ALA A 220 8.89 16.21 -0.11
CA ALA A 220 8.21 15.10 0.55
C ALA A 220 8.03 13.87 -0.35
N ASP A 221 8.31 12.67 0.14
CA ASP A 221 7.94 11.41 -0.51
C ASP A 221 6.46 11.06 -0.30
N ILE A 222 5.90 11.51 0.82
CA ILE A 222 4.53 11.20 1.24
C ILE A 222 3.84 12.49 1.69
N LEU A 223 2.63 12.75 1.16
CA LEU A 223 1.74 13.80 1.65
C LEU A 223 0.71 13.20 2.61
N PHE A 224 0.65 13.70 3.85
CA PHE A 224 -0.34 13.32 4.84
C PHE A 224 -1.30 14.47 5.17
N LEU A 225 -2.55 14.33 4.71
CA LEU A 225 -3.64 15.25 4.99
C LEU A 225 -4.47 14.81 6.20
N CYS A 226 -4.20 15.43 7.36
CA CYS A 226 -4.82 15.10 8.65
C CYS A 226 -5.51 16.32 9.33
N HIS A 227 -5.59 17.47 8.66
CA HIS A 227 -6.32 18.63 9.18
C HIS A 227 -7.83 18.51 8.98
N GLY A 228 -8.60 19.36 9.66
CA GLY A 228 -10.03 19.43 9.44
C GLY A 228 -10.75 20.33 10.41
N SER A 229 -12.03 20.56 10.15
CA SER A 229 -12.94 21.31 11.02
C SER A 229 -14.31 20.65 11.07
N LYS A 230 -14.94 20.65 12.23
CA LYS A 230 -16.31 20.13 12.42
C LYS A 230 -17.39 21.22 12.27
N TYR A 231 -17.00 22.48 12.41
CA TYR A 231 -17.92 23.60 12.48
C TYR A 231 -17.60 24.58 11.35
N ASP A 232 -16.95 25.69 11.68
CA ASP A 232 -16.66 26.76 10.73
C ASP A 232 -15.69 26.30 9.66
N PHE A 233 -15.95 26.76 8.43
CA PHE A 233 -15.15 26.46 7.25
C PHE A 233 -14.97 24.96 6.99
N ALA A 234 -15.88 24.09 7.44
CA ALA A 234 -15.71 22.64 7.29
C ALA A 234 -15.56 22.20 5.83
N GLN A 235 -16.24 22.87 4.87
CA GLN A 235 -16.07 22.59 3.44
C GLN A 235 -14.65 22.91 2.97
N GLN A 236 -14.14 24.10 3.30
CA GLN A 236 -12.80 24.54 2.95
C GLN A 236 -11.73 23.67 3.62
N ALA A 237 -11.89 23.36 4.91
CA ALA A 237 -10.96 22.58 5.72
C ALA A 237 -10.90 21.10 5.34
N ASN A 238 -12.05 20.48 5.05
CA ASN A 238 -12.12 19.02 4.87
C ASN A 238 -12.14 18.57 3.40
N CYS A 239 -12.36 19.48 2.45
CA CYS A 239 -12.52 19.15 1.04
C CYS A 239 -11.66 20.04 0.14
N ASP A 240 -11.92 21.35 0.12
CA ASP A 240 -11.33 22.23 -0.90
C ASP A 240 -9.81 22.33 -0.75
N SER A 241 -9.33 22.54 0.49
CA SER A 241 -7.89 22.55 0.80
C SER A 241 -7.22 21.20 0.57
N TYR A 242 -7.89 20.09 0.88
CA TYR A 242 -7.36 18.75 0.61
C TYR A 242 -7.11 18.56 -0.89
N ILE A 243 -8.10 18.91 -1.73
CA ILE A 243 -8.00 18.83 -3.18
C ILE A 243 -6.86 19.74 -3.67
N ARG A 244 -6.82 21.01 -3.22
CA ARG A 244 -5.80 21.97 -3.64
C ARG A 244 -4.38 21.50 -3.31
N ILE A 245 -4.15 21.01 -2.09
CA ILE A 245 -2.82 20.53 -1.67
C ILE A 245 -2.43 19.25 -2.42
N ILE A 246 -3.38 18.34 -2.70
CA ILE A 246 -3.12 17.15 -3.53
C ILE A 246 -2.68 17.57 -4.93
N GLU A 247 -3.39 18.47 -5.59
CA GLU A 247 -3.04 18.89 -6.95
C GLU A 247 -1.69 19.61 -7.01
N LEU A 248 -1.37 20.45 -6.01
CA LEU A 248 -0.04 21.04 -5.88
C LEU A 248 1.04 19.98 -5.72
N TYR A 249 0.82 19.00 -4.84
CA TYR A 249 1.77 17.90 -4.62
C TYR A 249 1.98 17.06 -5.87
N LYS A 250 0.91 16.75 -6.61
CA LYS A 250 0.99 16.06 -7.90
C LYS A 250 1.84 16.84 -8.89
N SER A 251 1.57 18.13 -9.05
CA SER A 251 2.31 18.98 -10.00
C SER A 251 3.81 19.06 -9.68
N ALA A 252 4.17 19.00 -8.40
CA ALA A 252 5.57 19.02 -7.96
C ALA A 252 6.32 17.69 -8.19
N LYS A 253 5.65 16.62 -8.62
CA LYS A 253 6.19 15.23 -8.60
C LYS A 253 6.18 14.50 -9.94
N ILE A 254 5.93 15.20 -11.04
CA ILE A 254 5.64 14.62 -12.38
C ILE A 254 6.75 13.70 -12.96
N THR A 255 7.98 13.68 -12.42
CA THR A 255 9.14 13.01 -13.03
C THR A 255 9.76 11.87 -12.21
N LYS A 256 9.11 11.38 -11.15
CA LYS A 256 9.69 10.32 -10.30
C LYS A 256 9.38 8.91 -10.82
N LEU A 257 10.34 7.99 -10.67
CA LEU A 257 10.20 6.57 -11.03
C LEU A 257 9.02 5.89 -10.29
N VAL A 258 8.75 6.30 -9.05
CA VAL A 258 7.66 5.80 -8.20
C VAL A 258 6.60 6.90 -8.09
N PRO A 259 5.30 6.57 -8.14
CA PRO A 259 4.25 7.57 -8.05
C PRO A 259 4.25 8.20 -6.65
N PRO A 260 3.98 9.51 -6.52
CA PRO A 260 3.85 10.17 -5.23
C PRO A 260 2.74 9.53 -4.38
N GLU A 261 3.02 9.38 -3.09
CA GLU A 261 2.09 8.75 -2.15
C GLU A 261 1.32 9.78 -1.32
N ILE A 262 0.01 9.59 -1.19
CA ILE A 262 -0.90 10.52 -0.51
C ILE A 262 -1.74 9.73 0.50
N TRP A 263 -1.76 10.19 1.74
CA TRP A 263 -2.64 9.68 2.79
C TRP A 263 -3.62 10.77 3.20
N ALA A 264 -4.92 10.50 3.09
CA ALA A 264 -5.93 11.49 3.41
C ALA A 264 -6.97 10.99 4.41
N VAL A 265 -7.16 11.75 5.48
CA VAL A 265 -8.12 11.47 6.56
C VAL A 265 -9.54 11.85 6.13
N GLY A 266 -10.32 10.82 5.84
CA GLY A 266 -11.77 10.84 5.78
C GLY A 266 -12.42 10.68 7.15
N SER A 267 -13.67 10.22 7.18
CA SER A 267 -14.42 9.94 8.42
C SER A 267 -15.59 9.02 8.13
N GLU A 268 -16.02 8.23 9.13
CA GLU A 268 -17.23 7.41 8.99
C GLU A 268 -18.48 8.21 8.61
N ILE A 269 -18.53 9.53 8.90
CA ILE A 269 -19.60 10.47 8.49
C ILE A 269 -19.89 10.47 6.98
N GLU A 270 -18.95 9.97 6.19
CA GLU A 270 -19.08 9.77 4.76
C GLU A 270 -20.15 8.74 4.38
N CYS A 271 -20.42 7.77 5.25
CA CYS A 271 -21.30 6.64 4.97
C CYS A 271 -22.46 6.44 5.95
N HIS A 272 -22.37 6.89 7.21
CA HIS A 272 -23.50 6.82 8.14
C HIS A 272 -24.35 8.12 8.12
N PRO A 273 -25.66 8.04 8.42
CA PRO A 273 -26.56 9.21 8.45
C PRO A 273 -26.22 10.16 9.61
N CYS A 274 -26.66 11.43 9.51
CA CYS A 274 -26.44 12.42 10.57
C CYS A 274 -27.42 12.27 11.76
N PHE A 275 -28.31 11.26 11.72
CA PHE A 275 -29.35 10.99 12.72
C PHE A 275 -30.12 12.25 13.18
N GLY A 276 -30.42 13.17 12.25
CA GLY A 276 -31.14 14.41 12.54
C GLY A 276 -30.33 15.52 13.24
N ILE A 277 -29.06 15.30 13.60
CA ILE A 277 -28.25 16.27 14.34
C ILE A 277 -27.81 17.41 13.39
N LYS A 278 -28.50 18.56 13.45
CA LYS A 278 -28.23 19.72 12.58
C LYS A 278 -26.77 20.19 12.65
N LYS A 279 -26.17 20.21 13.85
CA LYS A 279 -24.80 20.69 14.08
C LYS A 279 -23.72 19.89 13.32
N ILE A 280 -23.99 18.66 12.90
CA ILE A 280 -23.01 17.82 12.18
C ILE A 280 -23.26 17.77 10.66
N GLN A 281 -24.34 18.37 10.16
CA GLN A 281 -24.71 18.29 8.75
C GLN A 281 -23.67 18.95 7.83
N ILE A 282 -23.10 20.10 8.25
CA ILE A 282 -22.07 20.80 7.47
C ILE A 282 -20.79 19.95 7.42
N TYR A 283 -20.36 19.41 8.56
CA TYR A 283 -19.24 18.46 8.63
C TYR A 283 -19.47 17.24 7.73
N ALA A 284 -20.63 16.59 7.87
CA ALA A 284 -21.00 15.44 7.05
C ALA A 284 -20.99 15.76 5.56
N LYS A 285 -21.57 16.90 5.16
CA LYS A 285 -21.57 17.36 3.76
C LYS A 285 -20.14 17.55 3.25
N SER A 286 -19.27 18.20 4.02
CA SER A 286 -17.88 18.43 3.62
C SER A 286 -17.08 17.13 3.43
N LYS A 287 -17.17 16.18 4.37
CA LYS A 287 -16.48 14.88 4.26
C LYS A 287 -17.06 14.03 3.12
N ARG A 288 -18.38 14.04 2.91
CA ARG A 288 -19.01 13.34 1.78
C ARG A 288 -18.63 13.95 0.43
N ASN A 289 -18.48 15.27 0.36
CA ASN A 289 -17.97 15.95 -0.84
C ASN A 289 -16.52 15.52 -1.10
N TYR A 290 -15.67 15.54 -0.07
CA TYR A 290 -14.31 15.07 -0.20
C TYR A 290 -14.24 13.59 -0.62
N ALA A 291 -15.06 12.71 -0.05
CA ALA A 291 -15.10 11.30 -0.41
C ALA A 291 -15.40 11.07 -1.90
N LYS A 292 -16.13 11.97 -2.58
CA LYS A 292 -16.32 11.91 -4.03
C LYS A 292 -14.99 12.13 -4.78
N ALA A 293 -14.22 13.14 -4.38
CA ALA A 293 -12.89 13.39 -4.93
C ALA A 293 -11.88 12.28 -4.54
N GLY A 294 -11.94 11.81 -3.29
CA GLY A 294 -11.13 10.70 -2.80
C GLY A 294 -11.32 9.43 -3.63
N ARG A 295 -12.54 9.10 -4.06
CA ARG A 295 -12.80 7.96 -4.96
C ARG A 295 -12.16 8.15 -6.34
N TYR A 296 -12.11 9.38 -6.85
CA TYR A 296 -11.40 9.68 -8.09
C TYR A 296 -9.90 9.41 -7.93
N TYR A 297 -9.26 9.97 -6.90
CA TYR A 297 -7.84 9.73 -6.62
C TYR A 297 -7.51 8.27 -6.35
N PHE A 298 -8.42 7.51 -5.73
CA PHE A 298 -8.23 6.10 -5.40
C PHE A 298 -7.97 5.20 -6.62
N HIS A 299 -8.53 5.57 -7.78
CA HIS A 299 -8.38 4.84 -9.04
C HIS A 299 -7.34 5.43 -9.99
N GLN A 300 -6.76 6.57 -9.65
CA GLN A 300 -5.66 7.14 -10.43
C GLN A 300 -4.43 6.24 -10.38
N ARG A 301 -3.66 6.24 -11.48
CA ARG A 301 -2.45 5.42 -11.63
C ARG A 301 -1.16 6.22 -11.50
N ASP A 302 -1.24 7.54 -11.57
CA ASP A 302 -0.13 8.48 -11.40
C ASP A 302 0.18 8.79 -9.92
N ILE A 303 -0.71 8.41 -8.99
CA ILE A 303 -0.55 8.61 -7.54
C ILE A 303 -0.87 7.35 -6.74
N GLN A 304 -0.11 7.12 -5.66
CA GLN A 304 -0.46 6.12 -4.66
C GLN A 304 -1.37 6.74 -3.59
N TYR A 305 -2.66 6.82 -3.89
CA TYR A 305 -3.64 7.39 -2.95
C TYR A 305 -4.13 6.36 -1.92
N ARG A 306 -4.14 6.76 -0.65
CA ARG A 306 -4.73 6.03 0.48
C ARG A 306 -5.77 6.86 1.21
N HIS A 307 -6.91 6.26 1.48
CA HIS A 307 -8.03 6.88 2.16
C HIS A 307 -8.20 6.29 3.55
N LEU A 308 -8.03 7.13 4.58
CA LEU A 308 -8.07 6.73 5.98
C LEU A 308 -9.44 7.11 6.56
N VAL A 309 -10.24 6.15 6.98
CA VAL A 309 -11.60 6.39 7.48
C VAL A 309 -11.66 6.04 8.95
N HIS A 310 -11.76 7.06 9.80
CA HIS A 310 -11.82 6.91 11.25
C HIS A 310 -13.25 7.04 11.78
N SER A 311 -13.60 6.19 12.74
CA SER A 311 -14.71 6.43 13.66
C SER A 311 -14.33 7.51 14.68
N ALA A 312 -15.28 7.91 15.54
CA ALA A 312 -15.01 8.93 16.55
C ALA A 312 -13.92 8.48 17.54
N PHE A 313 -12.92 9.32 17.76
CA PHE A 313 -11.89 9.15 18.78
C PHE A 313 -11.78 10.41 19.63
N ILE A 314 -11.24 10.26 20.83
CA ILE A 314 -11.07 11.35 21.79
C ILE A 314 -10.17 12.43 21.18
N SER A 315 -10.74 13.62 20.98
CA SER A 315 -10.05 14.77 20.39
C SER A 315 -10.73 16.09 20.78
N SER A 316 -10.12 17.22 20.40
CA SER A 316 -10.77 18.53 20.51
C SER A 316 -12.05 18.65 19.66
N MET A 317 -12.27 17.77 18.68
CA MET A 317 -13.49 17.74 17.85
C MET A 317 -14.66 16.99 18.49
N GLY A 318 -14.43 16.34 19.64
CA GLY A 318 -15.48 15.69 20.42
C GLY A 318 -15.05 14.37 21.06
N PRO A 319 -15.98 13.75 21.81
CA PRO A 319 -15.74 12.46 22.46
C PRO A 319 -15.68 11.32 21.43
N GLY A 320 -15.07 10.22 21.83
CA GLY A 320 -15.05 8.96 21.09
C GLY A 320 -14.65 7.80 21.99
N LEU A 321 -14.97 6.57 21.58
CA LEU A 321 -14.65 5.36 22.36
C LEU A 321 -13.18 4.95 22.26
N MET A 322 -12.48 5.48 21.26
CA MET A 322 -11.09 5.18 20.95
C MET A 322 -10.18 6.35 21.32
N SER A 323 -8.98 6.07 21.85
CA SER A 323 -7.96 7.09 22.01
C SER A 323 -7.29 7.44 20.68
N ALA A 324 -6.82 8.68 20.53
CA ALA A 324 -6.09 9.08 19.32
C ALA A 324 -4.80 8.26 19.11
N LYS A 325 -4.15 7.82 20.20
CA LYS A 325 -2.99 6.93 20.15
C LYS A 325 -3.35 5.59 19.53
N PHE A 326 -4.43 4.95 19.97
CA PHE A 326 -4.89 3.69 19.38
C PHE A 326 -5.28 3.86 17.92
N ALA A 327 -6.00 4.93 17.58
CA ALA A 327 -6.35 5.27 16.20
C ALA A 327 -5.10 5.39 15.31
N ALA A 328 -4.07 6.09 15.76
CA ALA A 328 -2.81 6.26 15.05
C ALA A 328 -2.05 4.94 14.89
N MET A 329 -1.96 4.12 15.95
CA MET A 329 -1.29 2.81 15.90
C MET A 329 -1.96 1.87 14.88
N VAL A 330 -3.29 1.77 14.90
CA VAL A 330 -4.04 0.93 13.94
C VAL A 330 -3.92 1.48 12.52
N THR A 331 -3.94 2.80 12.35
CA THR A 331 -3.72 3.44 11.04
C THR A 331 -2.37 3.04 10.46
N LEU A 332 -1.30 3.20 11.25
CA LEU A 332 0.06 2.85 10.81
C LEU A 332 0.23 1.34 10.59
N MET A 333 -0.38 0.52 11.44
CA MET A 333 -0.40 -0.93 11.30
C MET A 333 -0.97 -1.37 9.94
N LEU A 334 -2.07 -0.75 9.50
CA LEU A 334 -2.71 -1.04 8.21
C LEU A 334 -1.95 -0.41 7.02
N LEU A 335 -1.36 0.77 7.21
CA LEU A 335 -0.47 1.39 6.21
C LEU A 335 0.72 0.48 5.90
N LYS A 336 1.40 -0.03 6.93
CA LYS A 336 2.54 -0.96 6.80
C LYS A 336 2.19 -2.26 6.10
N ARG A 337 0.92 -2.67 6.14
CA ARG A 337 0.37 -3.84 5.44
C ARG A 337 -0.09 -3.54 4.01
N GLY A 338 0.14 -2.32 3.52
CA GLY A 338 -0.11 -1.98 2.13
C GLY A 338 -1.59 -1.76 1.78
N PHE A 339 -2.48 -1.57 2.75
CA PHE A 339 -3.88 -1.26 2.47
C PHE A 339 -4.05 0.16 1.90
N LYS A 340 -4.82 0.30 0.81
CA LYS A 340 -5.17 1.62 0.24
C LYS A 340 -6.36 2.26 0.97
N TYR A 341 -7.34 1.47 1.36
CA TYR A 341 -8.48 1.93 2.14
C TYR A 341 -8.29 1.44 3.57
N ILE A 342 -8.25 2.36 4.54
CA ILE A 342 -7.82 2.09 5.92
C ILE A 342 -8.99 2.41 6.86
N PRO A 343 -9.83 1.42 7.17
CA PRO A 343 -10.93 1.58 8.11
C PRO A 343 -10.42 1.42 9.54
N VAL A 344 -10.41 2.51 10.30
CA VAL A 344 -10.10 2.50 11.74
C VAL A 344 -11.38 2.79 12.48
N THR A 345 -12.14 1.73 12.74
CA THR A 345 -13.51 1.82 13.26
C THR A 345 -13.81 0.77 14.32
N TYR A 346 -14.68 1.14 15.26
CA TYR A 346 -15.34 0.22 16.19
C TYR A 346 -16.81 -0.07 15.81
N THR A 347 -17.40 0.66 14.86
CA THR A 347 -18.80 0.49 14.44
C THR A 347 -18.94 -0.46 13.25
N GLY A 348 -17.86 -0.63 12.47
CA GLY A 348 -17.85 -1.43 11.25
C GLY A 348 -18.39 -0.72 10.00
N PHE A 349 -19.01 0.46 10.11
CA PHE A 349 -19.60 1.16 8.97
C PHE A 349 -18.56 1.55 7.91
N ALA A 350 -17.33 1.88 8.32
CA ALA A 350 -16.24 2.18 7.39
C ALA A 350 -15.98 1.04 6.38
N TYR A 351 -16.20 -0.23 6.74
CA TYR A 351 -16.02 -1.36 5.82
C TYR A 351 -17.08 -1.37 4.70
N LEU A 352 -18.30 -0.89 4.95
CA LEU A 352 -19.31 -0.77 3.90
C LEU A 352 -18.93 0.31 2.87
N ASN A 353 -18.29 1.38 3.33
CA ASN A 353 -17.83 2.46 2.45
C ASN A 353 -16.66 2.02 1.54
N TYR A 354 -15.89 0.99 1.91
CA TYR A 354 -14.88 0.40 1.04
C TYR A 354 -15.46 -0.06 -0.32
N PHE A 355 -16.64 -0.70 -0.33
CA PHE A 355 -17.28 -1.12 -1.59
C PHE A 355 -17.61 0.05 -2.50
N ARG A 356 -17.90 1.23 -1.94
CA ARG A 356 -18.10 2.46 -2.73
C ARG A 356 -16.81 2.92 -3.39
N PHE A 357 -15.66 2.73 -2.73
CA PHE A 357 -14.33 2.98 -3.30
C PHE A 357 -13.90 1.91 -4.30
N LEU A 358 -14.37 0.67 -4.17
CA LEU A 358 -14.10 -0.38 -5.17
C LEU A 358 -14.90 -0.20 -6.46
N ILE A 359 -16.20 0.08 -6.35
CA ILE A 359 -17.15 0.05 -7.48
C ILE A 359 -17.21 1.39 -8.23
N ALA A 360 -16.76 2.50 -7.62
CA ALA A 360 -16.83 3.85 -8.21
C ALA A 360 -16.12 4.00 -9.57
N LYS A 361 -15.27 3.04 -9.96
CA LYS A 361 -14.64 2.92 -11.28
C LYS A 361 -15.61 3.17 -12.45
N PHE A 362 -16.89 2.80 -12.31
CA PHE A 362 -17.88 2.84 -13.41
C PHE A 362 -18.57 4.20 -13.65
N ARG A 363 -18.44 5.21 -12.78
CA ARG A 363 -19.15 6.51 -12.93
C ARG A 363 -18.26 7.71 -13.25
N LEU A 364 -16.94 7.58 -13.14
CA LEU A 364 -16.02 8.72 -13.24
C LEU A 364 -15.46 8.97 -14.66
N ASN A 365 -15.66 8.05 -15.61
CA ASN A 365 -15.25 8.23 -17.02
C ASN A 365 -16.14 9.21 -17.83
N ARG A 366 -17.18 9.81 -17.21
CA ARG A 366 -18.10 10.71 -17.94
C ARG A 366 -18.11 12.17 -17.48
N THR A 367 -17.48 12.50 -16.35
CA THR A 367 -17.34 13.88 -15.90
C THR A 367 -16.09 13.98 -15.04
N SER A 368 -15.14 14.83 -15.42
CA SER A 368 -14.24 15.43 -14.42
C SER A 368 -15.14 15.98 -13.33
N PRO A 369 -14.91 15.67 -12.04
CA PRO A 369 -15.76 16.19 -10.98
C PRO A 369 -15.89 17.71 -11.17
N THR A 370 -17.11 18.23 -11.10
CA THR A 370 -17.41 19.67 -11.26
C THR A 370 -16.61 20.57 -10.29
N TYR A 371 -15.90 19.98 -9.32
CA TYR A 371 -14.89 20.60 -8.47
C TYR A 371 -13.58 20.99 -9.19
N PHE A 372 -13.28 20.43 -10.36
CA PHE A 372 -12.06 20.70 -11.14
C PHE A 372 -12.28 21.75 -12.25
N ARG A 373 -13.50 22.29 -12.38
CA ARG A 373 -13.80 23.46 -13.22
C ARG A 373 -14.10 24.66 -12.32
N ARG A 374 -13.05 25.33 -11.86
CA ARG A 374 -13.01 26.77 -11.56
C ARG A 374 -11.57 27.21 -11.42
#